data_AF-A0A149VDD4-F1
#
_entry.id   AF-A0A149VDD4-F1
#
_cell.length_a   1.000
_cell.length_b   1.000
_cell.length_c   1.000
_cell.angle_alpha   90.00
_cell.angle_beta   90.00
_cell.angle_gamma   90.00
#
_symmetry.space_group_name_H-M   'P 1'
#
loop_
_entity.id
_entity.type
_entity.pdbx_description
1 polymer ?
#
loop_
_entity_poly.entity_id
_entity_poly.type
_entity_poly.pdbx_seq_one_letter_code
_entity_poly.pdbx_strand_id
1 'polypeptide(L)'
;MKKAFRRALYLTHRWLGIGMALLMAGWCASGIVMLWHTWPQPDARALSAVPAPIHWPATRPDLQDLDSNKRFQASQISMVGQEPVLTLTPDDGPPFALDLRTGRAGRIAPADAAFSALRYARATGAEGPPMFAGLTTDDQWVLDTHGRDNGFYHFVFPDAAHTQVYVSSLTGEVVQVTTRATRLWAWAGAIPHWLYPAVLRKHPLLWKNVVIVLSGTGVFLTVTGLWIGLLRLRRAAPFTPYRGWHCVHHLGGTVFGLFALLWITTGLLTISPAGMFQSNPNAVRPLRVTGAMTGGDIQTALSRLISTAPQDWSGVKTVLLNGHIFMQVRQGSRLQRLDETLTPTPLTRGQIAQSLISKNLLKTQDALTFLSSPDAYYFSRPMHKRHFPVWRAEAADGTRTYLDGQSGEVLAILDLPARQSRWLVYGFHDLDFQAWLRKTTTHWAVALPLLCGVFCIFLSGVIIGIRRLKRLA
;
A
#
# COMPACT_ATOMS: atom_id res chain seq x y z
N MET A 1 7.09 34.50 -36.92
CA MET A 1 6.49 33.46 -36.05
C MET A 1 7.51 32.48 -35.45
N LYS A 2 8.33 31.75 -36.24
CA LYS A 2 9.29 30.73 -35.72
C LYS A 2 10.33 31.23 -34.70
N LYS A 3 10.88 32.45 -34.86
CA LYS A 3 11.89 33.02 -33.93
C LYS A 3 11.29 33.44 -32.58
N ALA A 4 10.14 34.09 -32.59
CA ALA A 4 9.43 34.53 -31.38
C ALA A 4 9.00 33.33 -30.52
N PHE A 5 8.43 32.29 -31.15
CA PHE A 5 8.06 31.04 -30.46
C PHE A 5 9.26 30.37 -29.79
N ARG A 6 10.39 30.23 -30.51
CA ARG A 6 11.62 29.68 -29.91
C ARG A 6 12.08 30.51 -28.72
N ARG A 7 12.13 31.84 -28.86
CA ARG A 7 12.54 32.74 -27.75
C ARG A 7 11.64 32.56 -26.53
N ALA A 8 10.32 32.51 -26.72
CA ALA A 8 9.36 32.26 -25.65
C ALA A 8 9.66 30.91 -24.97
N LEU A 9 9.80 29.82 -25.73
CA LEU A 9 10.13 28.50 -25.20
C LEU A 9 11.40 28.49 -24.34
N TYR A 10 12.48 29.12 -24.82
CA TYR A 10 13.74 29.23 -24.06
C TYR A 10 13.58 30.02 -22.76
N LEU A 11 12.76 31.08 -22.77
CA LEU A 11 12.50 31.89 -21.58
C LEU A 11 11.61 31.15 -20.59
N THR A 12 10.54 30.50 -21.06
CA THR A 12 9.62 29.71 -20.24
C THR A 12 10.35 28.54 -19.59
N HIS A 13 11.10 27.74 -20.37
CA HIS A 13 11.89 26.62 -19.84
C HIS A 13 12.89 27.10 -18.77
N ARG A 14 13.54 28.25 -19.02
CA ARG A 14 14.50 28.82 -18.07
C ARG A 14 13.85 29.23 -16.76
N TRP A 15 12.80 30.05 -16.79
CA TRP A 15 12.22 30.62 -15.58
C TRP A 15 11.42 29.60 -14.77
N LEU A 16 10.60 28.77 -15.44
CA LEU A 16 9.95 27.64 -14.78
C LEU A 16 10.98 26.64 -14.26
N GLY A 17 12.06 26.41 -15.02
CA GLY A 17 13.16 25.54 -14.61
C GLY A 17 13.85 26.01 -13.35
N ILE A 18 14.06 27.32 -13.15
CA ILE A 18 14.66 27.86 -11.91
C ILE A 18 13.78 27.54 -10.70
N GLY A 19 12.45 27.71 -10.81
CA GLY A 19 11.52 27.38 -9.73
C GLY A 19 11.45 25.88 -9.46
N MET A 20 11.34 25.07 -10.51
CA MET A 20 11.16 23.62 -10.39
C MET A 20 12.44 22.85 -10.08
N ALA A 21 13.63 23.38 -10.38
CA ALA A 21 14.87 22.63 -10.24
C ALA A 21 15.11 22.15 -8.80
N LEU A 22 14.80 22.98 -7.80
CA LEU A 22 14.97 22.59 -6.40
C LEU A 22 14.02 21.47 -6.01
N LEU A 23 12.75 21.58 -6.41
CA LEU A 23 11.75 20.54 -6.17
C LEU A 23 12.14 19.23 -6.84
N MET A 24 12.55 19.27 -8.11
CA MET A 24 12.95 18.09 -8.86
C MET A 24 14.25 17.47 -8.33
N ALA A 25 15.20 18.28 -7.86
CA ALA A 25 16.40 17.80 -7.20
C ALA A 25 16.06 17.10 -5.88
N GLY A 26 15.18 17.69 -5.07
CA GLY A 26 14.69 17.08 -3.83
C GLY A 26 13.94 15.77 -4.09
N TRP A 27 13.03 15.76 -5.07
CA TRP A 27 12.29 14.57 -5.49
C TRP A 27 13.22 13.45 -5.99
N CYS A 28 14.26 13.78 -6.75
CA CYS A 28 15.21 12.77 -7.23
C CYS A 28 16.12 12.25 -6.11
N ALA A 29 16.64 13.15 -5.25
CA ALA A 29 17.44 12.78 -4.09
C ALA A 29 16.67 11.88 -3.13
N SER A 30 15.38 12.18 -2.92
CA SER A 30 14.53 11.38 -2.07
C SER A 30 14.19 10.01 -2.67
N GLY A 31 14.09 9.92 -4.00
CA GLY A 31 13.99 8.64 -4.72
C GLY A 31 15.23 7.75 -4.52
N ILE A 32 16.43 8.35 -4.45
CA ILE A 32 17.66 7.63 -4.09
C ILE A 32 17.56 7.08 -2.67
N VAL A 33 17.13 7.88 -1.68
CA VAL A 33 16.93 7.42 -0.29
C VAL A 33 15.96 6.24 -0.24
N MET A 34 14.89 6.27 -1.04
CA MET A 34 13.88 5.22 -1.09
C MET A 34 14.37 3.86 -1.61
N LEU A 35 15.55 3.80 -2.24
CA LEU A 35 16.17 2.50 -2.58
C LEU A 35 16.55 1.69 -1.33
N TRP A 36 16.83 2.36 -0.22
CA TRP A 36 17.20 1.75 1.07
C TRP A 36 16.11 1.87 2.12
N HIS A 37 15.40 3.02 2.15
CA HIS A 37 14.44 3.34 3.20
C HIS A 37 13.07 3.67 2.61
N THR A 38 12.12 2.74 2.75
CA THR A 38 10.73 2.95 2.36
C THR A 38 9.94 3.68 3.43
N TRP A 39 8.64 3.92 3.17
CA TRP A 39 7.70 4.32 4.22
C TRP A 39 7.78 3.32 5.40
N PRO A 40 7.70 3.80 6.65
CA PRO A 40 7.68 2.93 7.82
C PRO A 40 6.56 1.89 7.72
N GLN A 41 6.87 0.65 8.08
CA GLN A 41 5.93 -0.46 8.15
C GLN A 41 6.18 -1.24 9.45
N PRO A 42 5.15 -1.83 10.06
CA PRO A 42 5.34 -2.76 11.17
C PRO A 42 6.20 -3.96 10.72
N ASP A 43 7.04 -4.45 11.64
CA ASP A 43 7.82 -5.67 11.42
C ASP A 43 6.90 -6.89 11.40
N ALA A 44 7.01 -7.73 10.37
CA ALA A 44 6.13 -8.87 10.17
C ALA A 44 6.29 -9.94 11.25
N ARG A 45 7.50 -10.12 11.78
CA ARG A 45 7.75 -11.08 12.86
C ARG A 45 7.14 -10.56 14.16
N ALA A 46 7.29 -9.29 14.47
CA ALA A 46 6.66 -8.67 15.63
C ALA A 46 5.12 -8.71 15.53
N LEU A 47 4.55 -8.44 14.35
CA LEU A 47 3.12 -8.58 14.09
C LEU A 47 2.60 -10.00 14.39
N SER A 48 3.39 -11.04 14.08
CA SER A 48 3.00 -12.43 14.38
C SER A 48 2.92 -12.75 15.88
N ALA A 49 3.50 -11.91 16.75
CA ALA A 49 3.44 -12.04 18.21
C ALA A 49 2.32 -11.22 18.86
N VAL A 50 1.65 -10.33 18.10
CA VAL A 50 0.52 -9.51 18.59
C VAL A 50 -0.74 -10.33 18.92
N PRO A 51 -1.12 -11.36 18.15
CA PRO A 51 -2.26 -12.21 18.46
C PRO A 51 -2.17 -12.85 19.84
N ALA A 52 -3.27 -12.86 20.57
CA ALA A 52 -3.40 -13.62 21.82
C ALA A 52 -4.48 -14.68 21.69
N PRO A 53 -4.39 -15.77 22.48
CA PRO A 53 -5.46 -16.75 22.60
C PRO A 53 -6.79 -16.09 22.97
N ILE A 54 -7.87 -16.53 22.35
CA ILE A 54 -9.23 -16.03 22.53
C ILE A 54 -9.79 -16.66 23.79
N HIS A 55 -10.12 -15.82 24.77
CA HIS A 55 -10.88 -16.24 25.93
C HIS A 55 -12.37 -16.16 25.60
N TRP A 56 -12.96 -17.30 25.24
CA TRP A 56 -14.37 -17.37 24.89
C TRP A 56 -15.25 -17.07 26.12
N PRO A 57 -16.30 -16.23 25.99
CA PRO A 57 -17.26 -16.01 27.07
C PRO A 57 -17.99 -17.33 27.38
N ALA A 58 -18.45 -17.52 28.63
CA ALA A 58 -19.15 -18.75 29.03
C ALA A 58 -20.46 -18.96 28.25
N THR A 59 -21.12 -17.87 27.86
CA THR A 59 -22.34 -17.86 27.05
C THR A 59 -22.25 -16.78 25.99
N ARG A 60 -22.90 -17.00 24.84
CA ARG A 60 -23.02 -15.96 23.81
C ARG A 60 -23.77 -14.75 24.38
N PRO A 61 -23.23 -13.52 24.28
CA PRO A 61 -23.97 -12.33 24.68
C PRO A 61 -25.13 -12.06 23.71
N ASP A 62 -26.07 -11.23 24.14
CA ASP A 62 -27.10 -10.69 23.27
C ASP A 62 -26.48 -9.67 22.29
N LEU A 63 -26.45 -9.99 21.01
CA LEU A 63 -25.82 -9.16 19.97
C LEU A 63 -26.84 -8.18 19.38
N GLN A 64 -27.27 -7.21 20.18
CA GLN A 64 -28.35 -6.27 19.83
C GLN A 64 -28.08 -5.50 18.53
N ASP A 65 -26.81 -5.19 18.27
CA ASP A 65 -26.38 -4.43 17.10
C ASP A 65 -26.12 -5.31 15.85
N LEU A 66 -26.33 -6.64 15.96
CA LEU A 66 -26.22 -7.58 14.85
C LEU A 66 -27.59 -8.00 14.33
N ASP A 67 -28.11 -7.26 13.34
CA ASP A 67 -29.31 -7.65 12.60
C ASP A 67 -29.08 -8.97 11.85
N SER A 68 -29.91 -9.98 12.15
CA SER A 68 -29.88 -11.30 11.54
C SER A 68 -30.03 -11.29 10.02
N ASN A 69 -30.76 -10.32 9.46
CA ASN A 69 -31.02 -10.24 8.02
C ASN A 69 -29.97 -9.41 7.27
N LYS A 70 -29.16 -8.62 7.99
CA LYS A 70 -28.09 -7.83 7.38
C LYS A 70 -27.01 -8.75 6.83
N ARG A 71 -26.39 -8.32 5.73
CA ARG A 71 -25.39 -9.09 5.00
C ARG A 71 -23.99 -8.59 5.27
N PHE A 72 -23.04 -9.51 5.33
CA PHE A 72 -21.65 -9.26 5.69
C PHE A 72 -20.71 -9.98 4.74
N GLN A 73 -19.68 -9.28 4.29
CA GLN A 73 -18.63 -9.84 3.42
C GLN A 73 -17.69 -10.74 4.21
N ALA A 74 -17.41 -10.36 5.46
CA ALA A 74 -16.52 -11.08 6.36
C ALA A 74 -16.83 -10.74 7.81
N SER A 75 -16.46 -11.66 8.69
CA SER A 75 -16.36 -11.45 10.13
C SER A 75 -15.02 -11.98 10.63
N GLN A 76 -14.48 -11.35 11.66
CA GLN A 76 -13.22 -11.71 12.28
C GLN A 76 -13.35 -11.61 13.79
N ILE A 77 -12.86 -12.63 14.51
CA ILE A 77 -12.78 -12.66 15.96
C ILE A 77 -11.31 -12.64 16.35
N SER A 78 -10.95 -11.74 17.25
CA SER A 78 -9.60 -11.62 17.81
C SER A 78 -9.66 -11.25 19.30
N MET A 79 -8.58 -11.55 20.02
CA MET A 79 -8.42 -11.13 21.42
C MET A 79 -7.58 -9.86 21.51
N VAL A 80 -8.18 -8.78 21.99
CA VAL A 80 -7.52 -7.48 22.18
C VAL A 80 -7.52 -7.17 23.67
N GLY A 81 -6.35 -7.21 24.31
CA GLY A 81 -6.28 -7.13 25.77
C GLY A 81 -7.06 -8.26 26.44
N GLN A 82 -8.10 -7.90 27.19
CA GLN A 82 -9.08 -8.78 27.83
C GLN A 82 -10.42 -8.84 27.07
N GLU A 83 -10.52 -8.16 25.92
CA GLU A 83 -11.74 -8.05 25.11
C GLU A 83 -11.68 -9.03 23.91
N PRO A 84 -12.53 -10.09 23.87
CA PRO A 84 -12.81 -10.83 22.66
C PRO A 84 -13.68 -9.96 21.72
N VAL A 85 -13.13 -9.55 20.58
CA VAL A 85 -13.77 -8.60 19.67
C VAL A 85 -14.24 -9.34 18.41
N LEU A 86 -15.52 -9.16 18.06
CA LEU A 86 -16.06 -9.57 16.77
C LEU A 86 -16.12 -8.36 15.84
N THR A 87 -15.19 -8.27 14.89
CA THR A 87 -15.21 -7.28 13.81
C THR A 87 -16.07 -7.80 12.66
N LEU A 88 -16.94 -6.94 12.17
CA LEU A 88 -17.88 -7.20 11.09
C LEU A 88 -17.64 -6.25 9.94
N THR A 89 -17.60 -6.80 8.72
CA THR A 89 -17.51 -6.03 7.48
C THR A 89 -18.80 -6.20 6.70
N PRO A 90 -19.75 -5.24 6.80
CA PRO A 90 -21.00 -5.26 6.05
C PRO A 90 -20.78 -5.33 4.54
N ASP A 91 -21.78 -5.84 3.81
CA ASP A 91 -21.81 -5.69 2.35
C ASP A 91 -21.97 -4.23 1.92
N ASP A 92 -22.72 -3.47 2.71
CA ASP A 92 -22.90 -2.03 2.62
C ASP A 92 -22.74 -1.30 3.97
N GLY A 93 -22.03 -0.17 3.94
CA GLY A 93 -21.66 0.63 5.10
C GLY A 93 -20.27 0.31 5.70
N PRO A 94 -19.84 1.08 6.71
CA PRO A 94 -18.54 0.93 7.33
C PRO A 94 -18.45 -0.33 8.20
N PRO A 95 -17.25 -0.91 8.37
CA PRO A 95 -17.03 -1.99 9.33
C PRO A 95 -17.27 -1.49 10.75
N PHE A 96 -17.73 -2.39 11.62
CA PHE A 96 -17.90 -2.13 13.05
C PHE A 96 -17.44 -3.32 13.88
N ALA A 97 -17.30 -3.14 15.19
CA ALA A 97 -16.86 -4.16 16.12
C ALA A 97 -17.85 -4.30 17.27
N LEU A 98 -18.02 -5.53 17.73
CA LEU A 98 -18.82 -5.91 18.89
C LEU A 98 -17.92 -6.48 19.98
N ASP A 99 -18.09 -6.02 21.22
CA ASP A 99 -17.45 -6.62 22.39
C ASP A 99 -18.21 -7.91 22.75
N LEU A 100 -17.58 -9.07 22.64
CA LEU A 100 -18.22 -10.35 22.92
C LEU A 100 -18.45 -10.62 24.42
N ARG A 101 -18.08 -9.71 25.33
CA ARG A 101 -18.48 -9.75 26.74
C ARG A 101 -19.84 -9.09 26.98
N THR A 102 -20.16 -8.05 26.20
CA THR A 102 -21.35 -7.20 26.43
C THR A 102 -22.36 -7.27 25.29
N GLY A 103 -21.93 -7.69 24.10
CA GLY A 103 -22.72 -7.74 22.87
C GLY A 103 -22.94 -6.40 22.19
N ARG A 104 -22.35 -5.31 22.70
CA ARG A 104 -22.55 -3.95 22.21
C ARG A 104 -21.52 -3.56 21.16
N ALA A 105 -21.95 -2.75 20.20
CA ALA A 105 -21.08 -2.11 19.24
C ALA A 105 -20.28 -0.97 19.88
N GLY A 106 -19.02 -0.85 19.48
CA GLY A 106 -18.17 0.22 19.99
C GLY A 106 -16.74 0.15 19.51
N ARG A 107 -15.96 1.14 19.92
CA ARG A 107 -14.50 1.08 19.83
C ARG A 107 -13.98 0.25 20.99
N ILE A 108 -12.92 -0.50 20.73
CA ILE A 108 -12.19 -1.23 21.76
C ILE A 108 -11.66 -0.24 22.80
N ALA A 109 -11.64 -0.61 24.08
CA ALA A 109 -11.09 0.25 25.10
C ALA A 109 -9.59 0.53 24.86
N PRO A 110 -9.10 1.77 25.05
CA PRO A 110 -7.67 2.08 24.90
C PRO A 110 -6.76 1.20 25.77
N ALA A 111 -7.23 0.82 26.97
CA ALA A 111 -6.50 -0.08 27.86
C ALA A 111 -6.30 -1.48 27.26
N ASP A 112 -7.30 -2.01 26.55
CA ASP A 112 -7.21 -3.30 25.87
C ASP A 112 -6.32 -3.22 24.62
N ALA A 113 -6.46 -2.15 23.84
CA ALA A 113 -5.58 -1.88 22.69
C ALA A 113 -4.10 -1.70 23.08
N ALA A 114 -3.82 -1.22 24.29
CA ALA A 114 -2.46 -1.07 24.82
C ALA A 114 -1.73 -2.43 24.90
N PHE A 115 -2.44 -3.55 25.11
CA PHE A 115 -1.83 -4.88 25.09
C PHE A 115 -1.33 -5.26 23.69
N SER A 116 -2.06 -4.92 22.63
CA SER A 116 -1.58 -5.14 21.26
C SER A 116 -0.30 -4.36 20.99
N ALA A 117 -0.25 -3.09 21.40
CA ALA A 117 0.94 -2.26 21.29
C ALA A 117 2.11 -2.83 22.09
N LEU A 118 1.87 -3.26 23.33
CA LEU A 118 2.90 -3.84 24.21
C LEU A 118 3.44 -5.16 23.68
N ARG A 119 2.58 -6.06 23.19
CA ARG A 119 2.99 -7.34 22.59
C ARG A 119 3.88 -7.12 21.36
N TYR A 120 3.50 -6.18 20.50
CA TYR A 120 4.33 -5.77 19.37
C TYR A 120 5.70 -5.23 19.84
N ALA A 121 5.68 -4.26 20.75
CA ALA A 121 6.88 -3.56 21.21
C ALA A 121 7.88 -4.53 21.87
N ARG A 122 7.40 -5.44 22.72
CA ARG A 122 8.22 -6.51 23.33
C ARG A 122 8.86 -7.42 22.29
N ALA A 123 8.13 -7.78 21.24
CA ALA A 123 8.65 -8.61 20.17
C ALA A 123 9.76 -7.91 19.35
N THR A 124 9.79 -6.58 19.37
CA THR A 124 10.87 -5.76 18.80
C THR A 124 11.98 -5.39 19.78
N GLY A 125 11.91 -5.85 21.04
CA GLY A 125 12.90 -5.57 22.08
C GLY A 125 12.73 -4.20 22.77
N ALA A 126 11.59 -3.53 22.61
CA ALA A 126 11.28 -2.32 23.35
C ALA A 126 10.81 -2.67 24.77
N GLU A 127 11.27 -1.88 25.74
CA GLU A 127 10.96 -2.03 27.16
C GLU A 127 10.07 -0.89 27.67
N GLY A 128 9.41 -1.12 28.81
CA GLY A 128 8.54 -0.15 29.46
C GLY A 128 7.06 -0.22 29.03
N PRO A 129 6.16 0.39 29.82
CA PRO A 129 4.73 0.39 29.52
C PRO A 129 4.41 1.37 28.37
N PRO A 130 3.39 1.08 27.54
CA PRO A 130 2.92 2.01 26.53
C PRO A 130 2.26 3.24 27.18
N MET A 131 2.62 4.43 26.72
CA MET A 131 1.94 5.68 27.08
C MET A 131 0.87 6.00 26.03
N PHE A 132 -0.38 6.09 26.45
CA PHE A 132 -1.48 6.46 25.56
C PHE A 132 -1.40 7.95 25.22
N ALA A 133 -1.20 8.27 23.94
CA ALA A 133 -1.09 9.63 23.43
C ALA A 133 -2.40 10.17 22.81
N GLY A 134 -3.44 9.32 22.70
CA GLY A 134 -4.76 9.70 22.19
C GLY A 134 -5.21 8.89 20.98
N LEU A 135 -6.43 9.20 20.53
CA LEU A 135 -6.99 8.70 19.28
C LEU A 135 -6.72 9.71 18.15
N THR A 136 -6.25 9.24 17.00
CA THR A 136 -5.97 10.11 15.85
C THR A 136 -6.50 9.52 14.54
N THR A 137 -7.00 10.40 13.69
CA THR A 137 -7.36 10.14 12.29
C THR A 137 -6.40 10.80 11.33
N ASP A 138 -5.56 11.73 11.78
CA ASP A 138 -4.89 12.72 10.93
C ASP A 138 -3.38 12.87 11.20
N ASP A 139 -2.78 11.91 11.90
CA ASP A 139 -1.33 11.89 12.08
C ASP A 139 -0.61 11.56 10.76
N GLN A 140 0.54 12.22 10.53
CA GLN A 140 1.43 12.07 9.37
C GLN A 140 1.65 10.62 8.95
N TRP A 141 1.67 9.70 9.91
CA TRP A 141 2.07 8.30 9.71
C TRP A 141 0.92 7.37 9.30
N VAL A 142 -0.33 7.81 9.42
CA VAL A 142 -1.54 6.99 9.23
C VAL A 142 -2.52 7.52 8.17
N LEU A 143 -2.14 8.58 7.44
CA LEU A 143 -3.02 9.24 6.46
C LEU A 143 -3.46 8.36 5.28
N ASP A 144 -2.72 7.28 5.02
CA ASP A 144 -2.96 6.31 3.93
C ASP A 144 -3.24 4.90 4.44
N THR A 145 -3.44 4.77 5.75
CA THR A 145 -3.68 3.48 6.39
C THR A 145 -5.15 3.11 6.28
N HIS A 146 -5.43 1.88 5.86
CA HIS A 146 -6.80 1.36 5.79
C HIS A 146 -7.50 1.44 7.15
N GLY A 147 -8.77 1.84 7.17
CA GLY A 147 -9.54 2.03 8.40
C GLY A 147 -9.31 3.38 9.10
N ARG A 148 -8.60 4.33 8.47
CA ARG A 148 -8.34 5.67 9.01
C ARG A 148 -9.58 6.39 9.56
N ASP A 149 -10.72 6.27 8.87
CA ASP A 149 -11.96 6.95 9.27
C ASP A 149 -12.47 6.48 10.65
N ASN A 150 -12.10 5.27 11.09
CA ASN A 150 -12.46 4.75 12.41
C ASN A 150 -11.59 5.34 13.53
N GLY A 151 -10.36 5.75 13.18
CA GLY A 151 -9.33 6.25 14.08
C GLY A 151 -8.36 5.19 14.59
N PHE A 152 -7.16 5.64 14.97
CA PHE A 152 -6.09 4.81 15.52
C PHE A 152 -5.68 5.31 16.90
N TYR A 153 -5.58 4.40 17.87
CA TYR A 153 -4.98 4.68 19.15
C TYR A 153 -3.47 4.77 19.00
N HIS A 154 -2.90 5.88 19.47
CA HIS A 154 -1.48 6.15 19.41
C HIS A 154 -0.84 5.85 20.77
N PHE A 155 0.13 4.94 20.76
CA PHE A 155 0.93 4.58 21.93
C PHE A 155 2.40 4.93 21.71
N VAL A 156 3.01 5.56 22.70
CA VAL A 156 4.42 5.95 22.70
C VAL A 156 5.18 5.12 23.74
N PHE A 157 6.35 4.62 23.36
CA PHE A 157 7.24 3.88 24.25
C PHE A 157 8.44 4.75 24.66
N PRO A 158 8.87 4.69 25.93
CA PRO A 158 10.04 5.41 26.43
C PRO A 158 11.35 4.65 26.15
N ASP A 159 11.47 3.99 25.01
CA ASP A 159 12.66 3.26 24.57
C ASP A 159 13.63 4.17 23.81
N ALA A 160 14.88 3.73 23.63
CA ALA A 160 15.90 4.51 22.93
C ALA A 160 15.51 4.85 21.47
N ALA A 161 14.69 4.00 20.82
CA ALA A 161 14.20 4.23 19.47
C ALA A 161 13.00 5.20 19.40
N HIS A 162 12.38 5.54 20.53
CA HIS A 162 11.11 6.25 20.65
C HIS A 162 10.04 5.64 19.74
N THR A 163 9.80 4.35 19.96
CA THR A 163 8.83 3.54 19.24
C THR A 163 7.43 4.11 19.45
N GLN A 164 6.71 4.29 18.35
CA GLN A 164 5.35 4.79 18.32
C GLN A 164 4.50 3.82 17.53
N VAL A 165 3.48 3.27 18.19
CA VAL A 165 2.62 2.20 17.68
C VAL A 165 1.21 2.74 17.52
N TYR A 166 0.63 2.53 16.34
CA TYR A 166 -0.75 2.87 16.03
C TYR A 166 -1.58 1.59 15.96
N VAL A 167 -2.63 1.54 16.77
CA VAL A 167 -3.52 0.40 16.90
C VAL A 167 -4.91 0.79 16.40
N SER A 168 -5.51 -0.03 15.55
CA SER A 168 -6.90 0.12 15.11
C SER A 168 -7.84 0.19 16.31
N SER A 169 -8.64 1.25 16.40
CA SER A 169 -9.65 1.36 17.47
C SER A 169 -10.79 0.34 17.32
N LEU A 170 -10.85 -0.35 16.17
CA LEU A 170 -11.91 -1.29 15.82
C LEU A 170 -11.48 -2.75 15.90
N THR A 171 -10.28 -3.07 15.40
CA THR A 171 -9.78 -4.46 15.31
C THR A 171 -8.72 -4.79 16.36
N GLY A 172 -8.14 -3.77 16.99
CA GLY A 172 -7.00 -3.93 17.91
C GLY A 172 -5.71 -4.34 17.20
N GLU A 173 -5.69 -4.33 15.87
CA GLU A 173 -4.51 -4.65 15.07
C GLU A 173 -3.51 -3.49 15.07
N VAL A 174 -2.23 -3.83 15.14
CA VAL A 174 -1.15 -2.86 14.94
C VAL A 174 -1.05 -2.55 13.45
N VAL A 175 -1.41 -1.33 13.07
CA VAL A 175 -1.52 -0.93 11.65
C VAL A 175 -0.32 -0.12 11.16
N GLN A 176 0.39 0.53 12.07
CA GLN A 176 1.55 1.34 11.74
C GLN A 176 2.50 1.43 12.94
N VAL A 177 3.80 1.42 12.67
CA VAL A 177 4.83 1.61 13.68
C VAL A 177 5.93 2.50 13.14
N THR A 178 6.41 3.42 13.99
CA THR A 178 7.49 4.34 13.64
C THR A 178 8.49 4.45 14.78
N THR A 179 9.71 4.82 14.45
CA THR A 179 10.83 5.10 15.35
C THR A 179 11.49 6.41 14.91
N ARG A 180 12.37 7.01 15.73
CA ARG A 180 13.13 8.20 15.32
C ARG A 180 13.84 8.03 13.98
N ALA A 181 14.52 6.89 13.80
CA ALA A 181 15.28 6.61 12.58
C ALA A 181 14.37 6.47 11.35
N THR A 182 13.26 5.71 11.47
CA THR A 182 12.33 5.53 10.34
C THR A 182 11.62 6.82 9.97
N ARG A 183 11.29 7.68 10.95
CA ARG A 183 10.74 9.02 10.69
C ARG A 183 11.74 9.93 9.98
N LEU A 184 13.00 9.95 10.43
CA LEU A 184 14.07 10.73 9.80
C LEU A 184 14.21 10.35 8.32
N TRP A 185 14.31 9.06 8.02
CA TRP A 185 14.45 8.59 6.65
C TRP A 185 13.21 8.81 5.80
N ALA A 186 12.01 8.74 6.39
CA ALA A 186 10.77 9.10 5.68
C ALA A 186 10.76 10.58 5.28
N TRP A 187 11.25 11.49 6.13
CA TRP A 187 11.40 12.92 5.82
C TRP A 187 12.47 13.20 4.76
N ALA A 188 13.49 12.35 4.64
CA ALA A 188 14.50 12.43 3.58
C ALA A 188 14.07 11.72 2.28
N GLY A 189 13.15 10.76 2.34
CA GLY A 189 12.75 9.87 1.25
C GLY A 189 11.29 10.03 0.86
N ALA A 190 10.43 9.16 1.40
CA ALA A 190 9.04 9.03 0.96
C ALA A 190 8.23 10.35 1.01
N ILE A 191 8.39 11.17 2.06
CA ILE A 191 7.61 12.41 2.23
C ILE A 191 7.89 13.41 1.09
N PRO A 192 9.14 13.83 0.82
CA PRO A 192 9.42 14.71 -0.31
C PRO A 192 9.16 14.05 -1.68
N HIS A 193 9.35 12.72 -1.81
CA HIS A 193 9.13 12.04 -3.09
C HIS A 193 7.64 11.99 -3.49
N TRP A 194 6.74 11.75 -2.53
CA TRP A 194 5.30 11.66 -2.77
C TRP A 194 4.55 12.97 -2.50
N LEU A 195 5.26 14.03 -2.08
CA LEU A 195 4.68 15.28 -1.57
C LEU A 195 3.66 14.98 -0.45
N TYR A 196 4.13 14.25 0.58
CA TYR A 196 3.29 13.68 1.63
C TYR A 196 3.22 14.43 2.98
N PRO A 197 3.56 15.73 3.13
CA PRO A 197 3.42 16.35 4.45
C PRO A 197 1.94 16.39 4.86
N ALA A 198 1.68 16.11 6.14
CA ALA A 198 0.33 15.89 6.66
C ALA A 198 -0.64 17.05 6.38
N VAL A 199 -0.13 18.29 6.42
CA VAL A 199 -0.88 19.50 6.09
C VAL A 199 -1.55 19.45 4.71
N LEU A 200 -0.90 18.78 3.74
CA LEU A 200 -1.41 18.60 2.39
C LEU A 200 -2.16 17.27 2.26
N ARG A 201 -1.56 16.17 2.73
CA ARG A 201 -2.06 14.81 2.48
C ARG A 201 -3.39 14.50 3.20
N LYS A 202 -3.72 15.23 4.27
CA LYS A 202 -5.06 15.15 4.89
C LYS A 202 -6.19 15.57 3.95
N HIS A 203 -5.87 16.31 2.87
CA HIS A 203 -6.81 16.72 1.82
C HIS A 203 -6.48 15.98 0.50
N PRO A 204 -7.00 14.77 0.26
CA PRO A 204 -6.56 13.89 -0.83
C PRO A 204 -6.78 14.51 -2.23
N LEU A 205 -7.86 15.25 -2.44
CA LEU A 205 -8.13 15.93 -3.72
C LEU A 205 -7.15 17.08 -3.98
N LEU A 206 -6.87 17.90 -2.96
CA LEU A 206 -5.89 18.98 -3.06
C LEU A 206 -4.49 18.43 -3.32
N TRP A 207 -4.08 17.43 -2.54
CA TRP A 207 -2.81 16.73 -2.75
C TRP A 207 -2.70 16.20 -4.18
N LYS A 208 -3.71 15.46 -4.66
CA LYS A 208 -3.75 14.92 -6.03
C LYS A 208 -3.55 16.03 -7.06
N ASN A 209 -4.28 17.13 -6.95
CA ASN A 209 -4.17 18.25 -7.89
C ASN A 209 -2.79 18.92 -7.87
N VAL A 210 -2.20 19.12 -6.69
CA VAL A 210 -0.85 19.67 -6.54
C VAL A 210 0.17 18.77 -7.24
N VAL A 211 0.11 17.46 -7.01
CA VAL A 211 1.01 16.49 -7.66
C VAL A 211 0.81 16.49 -9.18
N ILE A 212 -0.43 16.54 -9.69
CA ILE A 212 -0.72 16.61 -11.13
C ILE A 212 -0.07 17.85 -11.76
N VAL A 213 -0.27 19.02 -11.16
CA VAL A 213 0.23 20.29 -11.71
C VAL A 213 1.76 20.33 -11.70
N LEU A 214 2.38 19.93 -10.59
CA LEU A 214 3.84 19.94 -10.46
C LEU A 214 4.49 18.92 -11.39
N SER A 215 3.98 17.69 -11.43
CA SER A 215 4.50 16.65 -12.33
C SER A 215 4.24 16.98 -13.79
N GLY A 216 3.07 17.54 -14.14
CA GLY A 216 2.78 18.02 -15.49
C GLY A 216 3.72 19.13 -15.94
N THR A 217 4.06 20.06 -15.04
CA THR A 217 5.09 21.09 -15.28
C THR A 217 6.47 20.46 -15.47
N GLY A 218 6.80 19.44 -14.67
CA GLY A 218 8.03 18.64 -14.81
C GLY A 218 8.13 17.95 -16.17
N VAL A 219 7.06 17.28 -16.63
CA VAL A 219 6.99 16.66 -17.96
C VAL A 219 7.22 17.71 -19.05
N PHE A 220 6.50 18.84 -18.98
CA PHE A 220 6.66 19.94 -19.94
C PHE A 220 8.12 20.46 -19.98
N LEU A 221 8.73 20.68 -18.82
CA LEU A 221 10.12 21.13 -18.72
C LEU A 221 11.09 20.10 -19.29
N THR A 222 10.91 18.82 -19.01
CA THR A 222 11.80 17.77 -19.54
C THR A 222 11.65 17.60 -21.06
N VAL A 223 10.43 17.62 -21.60
CA VAL A 223 10.18 17.58 -23.05
C VAL A 223 10.85 18.76 -23.76
N THR A 224 10.63 19.98 -23.25
CA THR A 224 11.23 21.18 -23.83
C THR A 224 12.75 21.20 -23.65
N GLY A 225 13.27 20.68 -22.54
CA GLY A 225 14.70 20.52 -22.28
C GLY A 225 15.37 19.55 -23.24
N LEU A 226 14.78 18.38 -23.47
CA LEU A 226 15.25 17.39 -24.46
C LEU A 226 15.26 17.98 -25.87
N TRP A 227 14.18 18.66 -26.26
CA TRP A 227 14.09 19.34 -27.55
C TRP A 227 15.20 20.38 -27.73
N ILE A 228 15.41 21.25 -26.74
CA ILE A 228 16.50 22.23 -26.73
C ILE A 228 17.87 21.53 -26.76
N GLY A 229 18.01 20.44 -26.01
CA GLY A 229 19.21 19.61 -25.93
C GLY A 229 19.66 19.14 -27.30
N LEU A 230 18.75 18.49 -28.03
CA LEU A 230 18.99 17.98 -29.39
C LEU A 230 19.33 19.10 -30.38
N LEU A 231 18.59 20.22 -30.34
CA LEU A 231 18.86 21.36 -31.22
C LEU A 231 20.24 22.01 -31.01
N ARG A 232 20.80 21.86 -29.81
CA ARG A 232 22.09 22.45 -29.43
C ARG A 232 23.23 21.44 -29.40
N LEU A 233 22.96 20.16 -29.66
CA LEU A 233 23.97 19.12 -29.77
C LEU A 233 24.81 19.33 -31.04
N ARG A 234 26.13 19.38 -30.89
CA ARG A 234 27.07 19.50 -32.00
C ARG A 234 27.49 18.10 -32.45
N ARG A 235 27.74 17.94 -33.76
CA ARG A 235 28.17 16.65 -34.36
C ARG A 235 29.61 16.26 -34.02
N ALA A 236 30.44 17.24 -33.66
CA ALA A 236 31.86 17.03 -33.35
C ALA A 236 32.23 17.74 -32.03
N ALA A 237 33.37 17.33 -31.45
CA ALA A 237 33.87 17.89 -30.21
C ALA A 237 34.21 19.40 -30.36
N PRO A 238 33.88 20.24 -29.35
CA PRO A 238 33.07 19.89 -28.18
C PRO A 238 31.60 19.70 -28.56
N PHE A 239 31.00 18.58 -28.13
CA PHE A 239 29.62 18.16 -28.47
C PHE A 239 28.53 19.13 -27.98
N THR A 240 28.90 20.14 -27.20
CA THR A 240 28.01 21.19 -26.70
C THR A 240 28.63 22.58 -26.86
N PRO A 241 27.82 23.63 -27.12
CA PRO A 241 28.28 25.02 -27.09
C PRO A 241 28.46 25.57 -25.67
N TYR A 242 27.97 24.87 -24.64
CA TYR A 242 27.93 25.36 -23.27
C TYR A 242 29.21 25.02 -22.48
N ARG A 243 29.47 25.76 -21.39
CA ARG A 243 30.62 25.55 -20.49
C ARG A 243 30.17 25.47 -19.02
N GLY A 244 31.00 24.87 -18.17
CA GLY A 244 30.74 24.72 -16.74
C GLY A 244 29.42 23.99 -16.46
N TRP A 245 28.64 24.46 -15.48
CA TRP A 245 27.35 23.83 -15.13
C TRP A 245 26.33 23.79 -16.27
N HIS A 246 26.37 24.74 -17.22
CA HIS A 246 25.51 24.67 -18.41
C HIS A 246 25.90 23.52 -19.35
N CYS A 247 27.19 23.15 -19.41
CA CYS A 247 27.65 21.95 -20.12
C CYS A 247 27.08 20.69 -19.45
N VAL A 248 27.24 20.59 -18.12
CA VAL A 248 26.70 19.47 -17.33
C VAL A 248 25.20 19.32 -17.53
N HIS A 249 24.44 20.41 -17.41
CA HIS A 249 22.99 20.39 -17.60
C HIS A 249 22.59 19.99 -19.01
N HIS A 250 23.29 20.48 -20.04
CA HIS A 250 22.98 20.18 -21.44
C HIS A 250 23.31 18.73 -21.82
N LEU A 251 24.52 18.26 -21.54
CA LEU A 251 24.93 16.89 -21.86
C LEU A 251 24.20 15.87 -20.97
N GLY A 252 24.13 16.13 -19.66
CA GLY A 252 23.38 15.31 -18.72
C GLY A 252 21.90 15.24 -19.09
N GLY A 253 21.29 16.37 -19.44
CA GLY A 253 19.91 16.43 -19.92
C GLY A 253 19.68 15.69 -21.25
N THR A 254 20.67 15.68 -22.14
CA THR A 254 20.57 14.94 -23.42
C THR A 254 20.68 13.44 -23.22
N VAL A 255 21.54 12.97 -22.31
CA VAL A 255 21.75 11.55 -22.02
C VAL A 255 20.67 10.99 -21.10
N PHE A 256 20.44 11.63 -19.95
CA PHE A 256 19.56 11.15 -18.90
C PHE A 256 18.14 11.74 -18.95
N GLY A 257 17.87 12.71 -19.83
CA GLY A 257 16.56 13.36 -19.91
C GLY A 257 15.43 12.42 -20.34
N LEU A 258 15.71 11.36 -21.11
CA LEU A 258 14.71 10.34 -21.43
C LEU A 258 14.29 9.54 -20.18
N PHE A 259 15.24 9.23 -19.30
CA PHE A 259 14.94 8.58 -18.02
C PHE A 259 14.20 9.51 -17.07
N ALA A 260 14.59 10.80 -17.02
CA ALA A 260 13.83 11.80 -16.28
C ALA A 260 12.39 11.92 -16.81
N LEU A 261 12.20 11.95 -18.14
CA LEU A 261 10.88 12.02 -18.76
C LEU A 261 10.06 10.77 -18.41
N LEU A 262 10.66 9.59 -18.53
CA LEU A 262 10.02 8.32 -18.20
C LEU A 262 9.56 8.30 -16.74
N TRP A 263 10.43 8.63 -15.79
CA TRP A 263 10.08 8.58 -14.37
C TRP A 263 9.07 9.64 -13.94
N ILE A 264 9.18 10.88 -14.43
CA ILE A 264 8.19 11.93 -14.10
C ILE A 264 6.84 11.58 -14.70
N THR A 265 6.81 11.09 -15.95
CA THR A 265 5.56 10.73 -16.62
C THR A 265 4.90 9.54 -15.94
N THR A 266 5.66 8.48 -15.66
CA THR A 266 5.13 7.31 -14.95
C THR A 266 4.73 7.65 -13.51
N GLY A 267 5.50 8.49 -12.82
CA GLY A 267 5.14 9.04 -11.51
C GLY A 267 3.80 9.80 -11.54
N LEU A 268 3.60 10.66 -12.53
CA LEU A 268 2.32 11.33 -12.77
C LEU A 268 1.19 10.34 -13.03
N LEU A 269 1.44 9.26 -13.78
CA LEU A 269 0.42 8.25 -14.09
C LEU A 269 0.03 7.40 -12.87
N THR A 270 0.88 7.30 -11.83
CA THR A 270 0.54 6.53 -10.59
C THR A 270 -0.68 7.07 -9.86
N ILE A 271 -0.96 8.38 -9.98
CA ILE A 271 -2.11 9.03 -9.33
C ILE A 271 -3.37 9.07 -10.21
N SER A 272 -3.36 8.35 -11.34
CA SER A 272 -4.48 8.25 -12.28
C SER A 272 -5.07 9.62 -12.65
N PRO A 273 -4.29 10.49 -13.31
CA PRO A 273 -4.78 11.80 -13.75
C PRO A 273 -5.93 11.59 -14.75
N ALA A 274 -7.01 12.36 -14.59
CA ALA A 274 -8.26 12.19 -15.34
C ALA A 274 -8.86 10.76 -15.31
N GLY A 275 -8.53 9.95 -14.29
CA GLY A 275 -9.03 8.57 -14.16
C GLY A 275 -8.29 7.55 -15.02
N MET A 276 -7.16 7.90 -15.66
CA MET A 276 -6.36 6.95 -16.42
C MET A 276 -5.91 5.78 -15.54
N PHE A 277 -6.13 4.55 -16.02
CA PHE A 277 -5.85 3.31 -15.30
C PHE A 277 -6.61 3.11 -13.98
N GLN A 278 -7.64 3.91 -13.69
CA GLN A 278 -8.44 3.74 -12.49
C GLN A 278 -9.27 2.46 -12.59
N SER A 279 -9.14 1.59 -11.59
CA SER A 279 -9.92 0.36 -11.52
C SER A 279 -11.40 0.63 -11.30
N ASN A 280 -12.25 -0.22 -11.86
CA ASN A 280 -13.68 -0.22 -11.58
C ASN A 280 -13.91 -0.81 -10.18
N PRO A 281 -14.43 -0.04 -9.20
CA PRO A 281 -14.64 -0.53 -7.83
C PRO A 281 -15.46 -1.82 -7.77
N ASN A 282 -16.44 -2.00 -8.66
CA ASN A 282 -17.27 -3.20 -8.69
C ASN A 282 -16.53 -4.43 -9.23
N ALA A 283 -15.58 -4.23 -10.15
CA ALA A 283 -14.80 -5.32 -10.72
C ALA A 283 -13.78 -5.90 -9.73
N VAL A 284 -13.25 -5.05 -8.84
CA VAL A 284 -12.20 -5.39 -7.86
C VAL A 284 -12.72 -5.61 -6.44
N ARG A 285 -14.04 -5.59 -6.22
CA ARG A 285 -14.66 -5.88 -4.92
C ARG A 285 -14.50 -7.37 -4.57
N PRO A 286 -13.92 -7.72 -3.39
CA PRO A 286 -13.83 -9.11 -2.93
C PRO A 286 -15.19 -9.83 -2.88
N LEU A 287 -16.26 -9.09 -2.59
CA LEU A 287 -17.65 -9.58 -2.59
C LEU A 287 -18.04 -10.28 -3.91
N ARG A 288 -17.48 -9.86 -5.05
CA ARG A 288 -17.69 -10.50 -6.36
C ARG A 288 -17.21 -11.95 -6.38
N VAL A 289 -16.27 -12.32 -5.49
CA VAL A 289 -15.65 -13.64 -5.43
C VAL A 289 -16.22 -14.47 -4.27
N THR A 290 -16.26 -13.91 -3.06
CA THR A 290 -16.64 -14.65 -1.84
C THR A 290 -18.16 -14.67 -1.63
N GLY A 291 -18.88 -13.63 -2.04
CA GLY A 291 -20.27 -13.41 -1.63
C GLY A 291 -20.39 -12.88 -0.20
N ALA A 292 -21.60 -12.91 0.35
CA ALA A 292 -21.91 -12.40 1.69
C ALA A 292 -22.75 -13.43 2.49
N MET A 293 -22.57 -13.42 3.81
CA MET A 293 -23.34 -14.18 4.80
C MET A 293 -24.33 -13.28 5.53
N THR A 294 -25.37 -13.86 6.11
CA THR A 294 -26.33 -13.12 6.95
C THR A 294 -25.81 -12.98 8.38
N GLY A 295 -26.34 -12.00 9.12
CA GLY A 295 -26.08 -11.87 10.56
C GLY A 295 -26.52 -13.13 11.33
N GLY A 296 -27.59 -13.79 10.89
CA GLY A 296 -28.05 -15.06 11.47
C GLY A 296 -27.03 -16.18 11.32
N ASP A 297 -26.36 -16.26 10.16
CA ASP A 297 -25.28 -17.23 9.94
C ASP A 297 -24.09 -16.97 10.89
N ILE A 298 -23.73 -15.70 11.06
CA ILE A 298 -22.65 -15.28 11.99
C ILE A 298 -23.01 -15.64 13.43
N GLN A 299 -24.24 -15.39 13.86
CA GLN A 299 -24.71 -15.75 15.20
C GLN A 299 -24.65 -17.26 15.43
N THR A 300 -25.01 -18.06 14.42
CA THR A 300 -24.94 -19.52 14.48
C THR A 300 -23.50 -20.01 14.59
N ALA A 301 -22.61 -19.49 13.74
CA ALA A 301 -21.18 -19.81 13.79
C ALA A 301 -20.54 -19.41 15.13
N LEU A 302 -20.86 -18.21 15.64
CA LEU A 302 -20.37 -17.72 16.92
C LEU A 302 -20.85 -18.59 18.09
N SER A 303 -22.13 -18.98 18.11
CA SER A 303 -22.67 -19.86 19.15
C SER A 303 -21.89 -21.17 19.22
N ARG A 304 -21.59 -21.74 18.04
CA ARG A 304 -20.79 -22.97 17.94
C ARG A 304 -19.36 -22.74 18.44
N LEU A 305 -18.69 -21.68 17.98
CA LEU A 305 -17.35 -21.31 18.44
C LEU A 305 -17.28 -21.19 19.97
N ILE A 306 -18.21 -20.46 20.58
CA ILE A 306 -18.24 -20.30 22.04
C ILE A 306 -18.40 -21.64 22.76
N SER A 307 -19.20 -22.56 22.21
CA SER A 307 -19.48 -23.85 22.85
C SER A 307 -18.36 -24.90 22.69
N THR A 308 -17.61 -24.89 21.59
CA THR A 308 -16.71 -26.00 21.23
C THR A 308 -15.31 -25.57 20.82
N ALA A 309 -15.04 -24.29 20.59
CA ALA A 309 -13.72 -23.86 20.15
C ALA A 309 -12.66 -24.03 21.26
N PRO A 310 -11.47 -24.55 20.91
CA PRO A 310 -10.31 -24.53 21.77
C PRO A 310 -9.93 -23.12 22.25
N GLN A 311 -9.36 -23.04 23.46
CA GLN A 311 -8.90 -21.81 24.08
C GLN A 311 -7.56 -21.31 23.54
N ASP A 312 -6.84 -22.10 22.74
CA ASP A 312 -5.53 -21.75 22.18
C ASP A 312 -5.61 -21.08 20.79
N TRP A 313 -6.81 -20.90 20.26
CA TRP A 313 -7.06 -20.16 19.03
C TRP A 313 -6.85 -18.68 19.27
N SER A 314 -6.12 -18.02 18.37
CA SER A 314 -5.73 -16.60 18.48
C SER A 314 -6.36 -15.69 17.43
N GLY A 315 -7.26 -16.25 16.62
CA GLY A 315 -7.96 -15.54 15.57
C GLY A 315 -8.85 -16.48 14.79
N VAL A 316 -10.06 -16.03 14.49
CA VAL A 316 -11.00 -16.73 13.61
C VAL A 316 -11.47 -15.74 12.56
N LYS A 317 -11.37 -16.09 11.28
CA LYS A 317 -11.87 -15.27 10.18
C LYS A 317 -12.78 -16.10 9.31
N THR A 318 -13.96 -15.58 8.97
CA THR A 318 -14.86 -16.28 8.07
C THR A 318 -14.46 -16.07 6.62
N VAL A 319 -14.54 -17.15 5.83
CA VAL A 319 -14.34 -17.16 4.39
C VAL A 319 -15.53 -17.83 3.74
N LEU A 320 -16.22 -17.14 2.82
CA LEU A 320 -17.30 -17.75 2.05
C LEU A 320 -16.77 -18.34 0.75
N LEU A 321 -17.22 -19.57 0.45
CA LEU A 321 -16.95 -20.21 -0.83
C LEU A 321 -18.17 -21.03 -1.26
N ASN A 322 -18.67 -20.76 -2.46
CA ASN A 322 -19.83 -21.45 -3.04
C ASN A 322 -21.07 -21.48 -2.12
N GLY A 323 -21.34 -20.40 -1.38
CA GLY A 323 -22.48 -20.32 -0.45
C GLY A 323 -22.28 -21.02 0.90
N HIS A 324 -21.15 -21.70 1.11
CA HIS A 324 -20.80 -22.32 2.38
C HIS A 324 -19.84 -21.44 3.17
N ILE A 325 -20.00 -21.45 4.49
CA ILE A 325 -19.14 -20.71 5.42
C ILE A 325 -18.01 -21.61 5.87
N PHE A 326 -16.80 -21.11 5.71
CA PHE A 326 -15.59 -21.71 6.25
C PHE A 326 -14.95 -20.74 7.23
N MET A 327 -14.13 -21.28 8.12
CA MET A 327 -13.38 -20.51 9.10
C MET A 327 -11.90 -20.76 8.90
N GLN A 328 -11.14 -19.68 8.77
CA GLN A 328 -9.70 -19.69 8.90
C GLN A 328 -9.36 -19.37 10.35
N VAL A 329 -8.77 -20.37 11.02
CA VAL A 329 -8.39 -20.29 12.42
C VAL A 329 -6.88 -20.18 12.51
N ARG A 330 -6.40 -19.30 13.39
CA ARG A 330 -4.98 -19.17 13.73
C ARG A 330 -4.69 -19.76 15.10
N GLN A 331 -3.80 -20.74 15.14
CA GLN A 331 -3.28 -21.39 16.35
C GLN A 331 -1.75 -21.22 16.37
N GLY A 332 -1.26 -20.23 17.13
CA GLY A 332 0.15 -19.82 17.02
C GLY A 332 0.51 -19.40 15.60
N SER A 333 1.51 -20.06 15.01
CA SER A 333 1.93 -19.85 13.60
C SER A 333 1.12 -20.68 12.59
N ARG A 334 0.32 -21.64 13.04
CA ARG A 334 -0.46 -22.52 12.18
C ARG A 334 -1.77 -21.85 11.79
N LEU A 335 -2.06 -21.88 10.50
CA LEU A 335 -3.39 -21.58 9.97
C LEU A 335 -4.09 -22.89 9.65
N GLN A 336 -5.37 -22.96 9.95
CA GLN A 336 -6.21 -24.12 9.65
C GLN A 336 -7.55 -23.66 9.08
N ARG A 337 -8.03 -24.39 8.08
CA ARG A 337 -9.35 -24.16 7.49
C ARG A 337 -10.32 -25.19 8.04
N LEU A 338 -11.41 -24.70 8.60
CA LEU A 338 -12.51 -25.49 9.14
C LEU A 338 -13.79 -25.20 8.35
N ASP A 339 -14.69 -26.18 8.28
CA ASP A 339 -16.07 -25.94 7.85
C ASP A 339 -16.91 -25.32 8.97
N GLU A 340 -18.19 -25.08 8.69
CA GLU A 340 -19.16 -24.57 9.65
C GLU A 340 -19.27 -25.44 10.91
N THR A 341 -19.01 -26.75 10.83
CA THR A 341 -19.05 -27.69 11.98
C THR A 341 -17.77 -27.70 12.81
N LEU A 342 -16.80 -26.83 12.49
CA LEU A 342 -15.45 -26.78 13.05
C LEU A 342 -14.59 -28.00 12.70
N THR A 343 -14.95 -28.72 11.64
CA THR A 343 -14.20 -29.89 11.18
C THR A 343 -13.12 -29.47 10.19
N PRO A 344 -11.87 -29.96 10.33
CA PRO A 344 -10.78 -29.66 9.39
C PRO A 344 -11.15 -30.04 7.96
N THR A 345 -11.26 -29.03 7.09
CA THR A 345 -11.65 -29.22 5.69
C THR A 345 -10.68 -28.48 4.77
N PRO A 346 -9.66 -29.17 4.24
CA PRO A 346 -8.72 -28.61 3.27
C PRO A 346 -9.45 -28.08 2.03
N LEU A 347 -8.95 -26.97 1.50
CA LEU A 347 -9.50 -26.39 0.28
C LEU A 347 -9.10 -27.23 -0.94
N THR A 348 -10.08 -27.60 -1.76
CA THR A 348 -9.84 -28.36 -3.00
C THR A 348 -9.92 -27.48 -4.25
N ARG A 349 -9.19 -27.86 -5.30
CA ARG A 349 -9.24 -27.19 -6.60
C ARG A 349 -10.67 -27.13 -7.17
N GLY A 350 -11.42 -28.22 -7.02
CA GLY A 350 -12.80 -28.33 -7.52
C GLY A 350 -13.74 -27.31 -6.86
N GLN A 351 -13.65 -27.14 -5.54
CA GLN A 351 -14.46 -26.15 -4.82
C GLN A 351 -14.20 -24.72 -5.29
N ILE A 352 -12.93 -24.36 -5.51
CA ILE A 352 -12.56 -23.04 -6.02
C ILE A 352 -13.08 -22.85 -7.44
N ALA A 353 -12.81 -23.82 -8.32
CA ALA A 353 -13.23 -23.76 -9.71
C ALA A 353 -14.76 -23.60 -9.82
N GLN A 354 -15.53 -24.39 -9.08
CA GLN A 354 -17.00 -24.32 -9.06
C GLN A 354 -17.50 -22.94 -8.58
N SER A 355 -16.91 -22.42 -7.49
CA SER A 355 -17.27 -21.10 -6.95
C SER A 355 -16.97 -19.95 -7.92
N LEU A 356 -15.91 -20.07 -8.72
CA LEU A 356 -15.52 -19.05 -9.69
C LEU A 356 -16.30 -19.16 -11.01
N ILE A 357 -16.55 -20.38 -11.50
CA ILE A 357 -17.33 -20.62 -12.73
C ILE A 357 -18.76 -20.12 -12.56
N SER A 358 -19.41 -20.44 -11.43
CA SER A 358 -20.77 -19.97 -11.13
C SER A 358 -20.91 -18.44 -11.09
N LYS A 359 -19.81 -17.72 -10.89
CA LYS A 359 -19.75 -16.24 -10.87
C LYS A 359 -19.15 -15.65 -12.15
N ASN A 360 -18.94 -16.46 -13.19
CA ASN A 360 -18.29 -16.05 -14.44
C ASN A 360 -16.89 -15.43 -14.25
N LEU A 361 -16.17 -15.88 -13.21
CA LEU A 361 -14.81 -15.46 -12.87
C LEU A 361 -13.73 -16.43 -13.37
N LEU A 362 -14.15 -17.55 -13.96
CA LEU A 362 -13.31 -18.58 -14.52
C LEU A 362 -14.09 -19.29 -15.63
N LYS A 363 -13.47 -19.51 -16.79
CA LYS A 363 -14.13 -20.18 -17.92
C LYS A 363 -14.25 -21.69 -17.73
N THR A 364 -13.16 -22.33 -17.35
CA THR A 364 -13.05 -23.78 -17.17
C THR A 364 -12.16 -24.08 -15.96
N GLN A 365 -12.34 -25.25 -15.35
CA GLN A 365 -11.52 -25.67 -14.22
C GLN A 365 -10.01 -25.72 -14.55
N ASP A 366 -9.65 -26.02 -15.80
CA ASP A 366 -8.26 -26.09 -16.25
C ASP A 366 -7.56 -24.72 -16.29
N ALA A 367 -8.32 -23.63 -16.45
CA ALA A 367 -7.78 -22.28 -16.41
C ALA A 367 -7.33 -21.85 -15.00
N LEU A 368 -7.75 -22.58 -13.94
CA LEU A 368 -7.35 -22.31 -12.57
C LEU A 368 -5.91 -22.77 -12.35
N THR A 369 -4.99 -21.85 -12.05
CA THR A 369 -3.56 -22.13 -11.90
C THR A 369 -3.14 -22.09 -10.43
N PHE A 370 -2.43 -23.11 -9.95
CA PHE A 370 -1.78 -23.09 -8.63
C PHE A 370 -0.39 -22.46 -8.73
N LEU A 371 -0.08 -21.52 -7.84
CA LEU A 371 1.20 -20.82 -7.81
C LEU A 371 1.84 -20.97 -6.43
N SER A 372 3.00 -21.61 -6.38
CA SER A 372 3.86 -21.69 -5.18
C SER A 372 4.95 -20.61 -5.17
N SER A 373 5.06 -19.83 -6.24
CA SER A 373 6.08 -18.81 -6.42
C SER A 373 5.52 -17.57 -7.15
N PRO A 374 6.23 -16.43 -7.09
CA PRO A 374 5.76 -15.19 -7.69
C PRO A 374 5.57 -15.23 -9.20
N ASP A 375 4.57 -14.49 -9.70
CA ASP A 375 4.37 -14.28 -11.14
C ASP A 375 4.61 -12.80 -11.55
N ALA A 376 4.15 -12.41 -12.75
CA ALA A 376 4.33 -11.05 -13.24
C ALA A 376 3.50 -9.98 -12.49
N TYR A 377 2.42 -10.37 -11.80
CA TYR A 377 1.48 -9.46 -11.15
C TYR A 377 1.39 -9.67 -9.63
N TYR A 378 1.64 -10.89 -9.16
CA TYR A 378 1.59 -11.26 -7.75
C TYR A 378 2.98 -11.66 -7.26
N PHE A 379 3.69 -10.67 -6.70
CA PHE A 379 5.03 -10.82 -6.16
C PHE A 379 5.25 -9.86 -4.99
N SER A 380 6.19 -10.20 -4.11
CA SER A 380 6.52 -9.38 -2.95
C SER A 380 7.23 -8.09 -3.36
N ARG A 381 6.80 -6.98 -2.76
CA ARG A 381 7.47 -5.68 -2.77
C ARG A 381 7.99 -5.36 -1.37
N PRO A 382 8.90 -4.38 -1.18
CA PRO A 382 9.38 -4.01 0.15
C PRO A 382 8.27 -3.73 1.15
N MET A 383 7.26 -2.93 0.77
CA MET A 383 6.12 -2.56 1.62
C MET A 383 4.94 -3.54 1.58
N HIS A 384 4.94 -4.50 0.65
CA HIS A 384 3.82 -5.43 0.46
C HIS A 384 4.34 -6.84 0.19
N LYS A 385 4.54 -7.62 1.26
CA LYS A 385 4.93 -9.02 1.15
C LYS A 385 3.72 -9.86 0.71
N ARG A 386 3.96 -10.79 -0.21
CA ARG A 386 2.93 -11.71 -0.71
C ARG A 386 3.11 -13.08 -0.09
N HIS A 387 1.98 -13.71 0.25
CA HIS A 387 1.91 -15.06 0.77
C HIS A 387 1.64 -16.05 -0.35
N PHE A 388 2.19 -17.26 -0.21
CA PHE A 388 2.08 -18.40 -1.12
C PHE A 388 1.83 -19.67 -0.30
N PRO A 389 1.21 -20.72 -0.88
CA PRO A 389 0.74 -20.79 -2.25
C PRO A 389 -0.57 -20.04 -2.50
N VAL A 390 -0.88 -19.73 -3.77
CA VAL A 390 -2.12 -19.08 -4.19
C VAL A 390 -2.74 -19.75 -5.41
N TRP A 391 -4.05 -19.61 -5.57
CA TRP A 391 -4.76 -19.92 -6.80
C TRP A 391 -4.96 -18.67 -7.63
N ARG A 392 -4.59 -18.71 -8.90
CA ARG A 392 -4.82 -17.64 -9.87
C ARG A 392 -5.95 -18.04 -10.82
N ALA A 393 -6.95 -17.18 -10.91
CA ALA A 393 -8.04 -17.26 -11.87
C ALA A 393 -8.07 -16.04 -12.78
N GLU A 394 -8.63 -16.20 -13.98
CA GLU A 394 -8.83 -15.12 -14.94
C GLU A 394 -10.24 -15.20 -15.54
N ALA A 395 -10.98 -14.11 -15.38
CA ALA A 395 -12.33 -13.95 -15.89
C ALA A 395 -12.33 -13.55 -17.37
N ALA A 396 -13.49 -13.67 -18.03
CA ALA A 396 -13.62 -13.34 -19.46
C ALA A 396 -13.39 -11.85 -19.77
N ASP A 397 -13.65 -10.97 -18.80
CA ASP A 397 -13.39 -9.52 -18.89
C ASP A 397 -11.92 -9.14 -18.66
N GLY A 398 -11.04 -10.14 -18.46
CA GLY A 398 -9.62 -9.95 -18.18
C GLY A 398 -9.29 -9.67 -16.71
N THR A 399 -10.29 -9.69 -15.80
CA THR A 399 -10.05 -9.58 -14.36
C THR A 399 -9.29 -10.80 -13.86
N ARG A 400 -8.19 -10.56 -13.15
CA ARG A 400 -7.36 -11.60 -12.55
C ARG A 400 -7.52 -11.61 -11.03
N THR A 401 -7.81 -12.77 -10.47
CA THR A 401 -8.05 -12.95 -9.04
C THR A 401 -7.02 -13.92 -8.46
N TYR A 402 -6.47 -13.57 -7.31
CA TYR A 402 -5.55 -14.39 -6.52
C TYR A 402 -6.22 -14.75 -5.20
N LEU A 403 -6.35 -16.05 -4.94
CA LEU A 403 -6.94 -16.61 -3.73
C LEU A 403 -5.87 -17.33 -2.92
N ASP A 404 -5.92 -17.23 -1.60
CA ASP A 404 -5.04 -18.01 -0.73
C ASP A 404 -5.20 -19.51 -0.99
N GLY A 405 -4.08 -20.23 -1.10
CA GLY A 405 -4.07 -21.65 -1.44
C GLY A 405 -4.66 -22.55 -0.34
N GLN A 406 -4.71 -22.07 0.90
CA GLN A 406 -5.18 -22.83 2.05
C GLN A 406 -6.59 -22.41 2.47
N SER A 407 -6.87 -21.11 2.59
CA SER A 407 -8.14 -20.58 3.11
C SER A 407 -9.18 -20.32 2.01
N GLY A 408 -8.73 -19.93 0.81
CA GLY A 408 -9.60 -19.44 -0.26
C GLY A 408 -9.95 -17.96 -0.12
N GLU A 409 -9.29 -17.23 0.79
CA GLU A 409 -9.42 -15.79 0.94
C GLU A 409 -8.94 -15.05 -0.32
N VAL A 410 -9.63 -13.97 -0.69
CA VAL A 410 -9.20 -13.08 -1.78
C VAL A 410 -8.00 -12.24 -1.33
N LEU A 411 -6.83 -12.48 -1.94
CA LEU A 411 -5.59 -11.75 -1.64
C LEU A 411 -5.30 -10.60 -2.62
N ALA A 412 -5.82 -10.69 -3.85
CA ALA A 412 -5.75 -9.61 -4.84
C ALA A 412 -6.78 -9.81 -5.96
N ILE A 413 -7.33 -8.69 -6.45
CA ILE A 413 -8.10 -8.64 -7.70
C ILE A 413 -7.52 -7.52 -8.57
N LEU A 414 -7.23 -7.83 -9.82
CA LEU A 414 -6.64 -6.91 -10.79
C LEU A 414 -7.51 -6.90 -12.04
N ASP A 415 -8.25 -5.82 -12.23
CA ASP A 415 -8.98 -5.58 -13.48
C ASP A 415 -8.03 -5.14 -14.61
N LEU A 416 -8.58 -4.98 -15.81
CA LEU A 416 -7.79 -4.64 -16.99
C LEU A 416 -7.00 -3.32 -16.83
N PRO A 417 -7.58 -2.21 -16.32
CA PRO A 417 -6.83 -0.99 -15.99
C PRO A 417 -5.64 -1.22 -15.05
N ALA A 418 -5.82 -1.95 -13.96
CA ALA A 418 -4.72 -2.25 -13.03
C ALA A 418 -3.61 -3.09 -13.69
N ARG A 419 -3.99 -4.06 -14.54
CA ARG A 419 -3.04 -4.87 -15.31
C ARG A 419 -2.25 -4.04 -16.31
N GLN A 420 -2.88 -3.07 -16.97
CA GLN A 420 -2.17 -2.13 -17.86
C GLN A 420 -1.24 -1.22 -17.06
N SER A 421 -1.72 -0.66 -15.94
CA SER A 421 -0.90 0.16 -15.04
C SER A 421 0.34 -0.56 -14.54
N ARG A 422 0.24 -1.87 -14.27
CA ARG A 422 1.38 -2.70 -13.86
C ARG A 422 2.53 -2.62 -14.84
N TRP A 423 2.28 -2.55 -16.15
CA TRP A 423 3.33 -2.54 -17.18
C TRP A 423 3.70 -1.14 -17.65
N LEU A 424 2.70 -0.28 -17.87
CA LEU A 424 2.91 1.05 -18.43
C LEU A 424 3.35 2.08 -17.38
N VAL A 425 3.04 1.82 -16.11
CA VAL A 425 3.32 2.74 -15.00
C VAL A 425 4.33 2.12 -14.05
N TYR A 426 3.90 1.14 -13.23
CA TYR A 426 4.73 0.60 -12.15
C TYR A 426 5.97 -0.14 -12.66
N GLY A 427 5.85 -0.86 -13.79
CA GLY A 427 6.97 -1.54 -14.43
C GLY A 427 8.16 -0.61 -14.68
N PHE A 428 7.91 0.54 -15.27
CA PHE A 428 8.94 1.53 -15.56
C PHE A 428 9.30 2.40 -14.35
N HIS A 429 8.33 2.79 -13.53
CA HIS A 429 8.57 3.65 -12.38
C HIS A 429 9.42 2.94 -11.32
N ASP A 430 9.04 1.71 -10.96
CA ASP A 430 9.71 0.90 -9.94
C ASP A 430 10.92 0.13 -10.52
N LEU A 431 11.09 0.13 -11.86
CA LEU A 431 12.03 -0.71 -12.61
C LEU A 431 11.86 -2.21 -12.33
N ASP A 432 10.64 -2.68 -12.10
CA ASP A 432 10.33 -4.05 -11.67
C ASP A 432 9.72 -4.94 -12.79
N PHE A 433 9.82 -4.48 -14.05
CA PHE A 433 9.19 -5.11 -15.21
C PHE A 433 9.76 -6.51 -15.55
N GLN A 434 10.97 -6.83 -15.09
CA GLN A 434 11.56 -8.17 -15.22
C GLN A 434 11.90 -8.77 -13.86
N ALA A 435 11.76 -10.09 -13.71
CA ALA A 435 11.99 -10.79 -12.44
C ALA A 435 13.42 -10.58 -11.90
N TRP A 436 14.42 -10.52 -12.78
CA TRP A 436 15.81 -10.29 -12.36
C TRP A 436 16.03 -8.89 -11.81
N LEU A 437 15.30 -7.86 -12.27
CA LEU A 437 15.36 -6.49 -11.73
C LEU A 437 14.68 -6.35 -10.36
N ARG A 438 13.90 -7.36 -9.93
CA ARG A 438 13.22 -7.35 -8.63
C ARG A 438 14.14 -7.79 -7.48
N LYS A 439 15.33 -8.31 -7.79
CA LYS A 439 16.35 -8.63 -6.78
C LYS A 439 17.03 -7.33 -6.36
N THR A 440 17.23 -7.13 -5.06
CA THR A 440 17.77 -5.89 -4.50
C THR A 440 19.09 -5.46 -5.16
N THR A 441 20.01 -6.40 -5.38
CA THR A 441 21.35 -6.09 -5.91
C THR A 441 21.33 -5.60 -7.35
N THR A 442 20.59 -6.28 -8.23
CA THR A 442 20.43 -5.90 -9.65
C THR A 442 19.57 -4.66 -9.80
N HIS A 443 18.55 -4.50 -8.97
CA HIS A 443 17.75 -3.28 -8.91
C HIS A 443 18.65 -2.08 -8.64
N TRP A 444 19.44 -2.12 -7.56
CA TRP A 444 20.36 -1.04 -7.21
C TRP A 444 21.41 -0.79 -8.28
N ALA A 445 22.00 -1.83 -8.85
CA ALA A 445 23.03 -1.71 -9.90
C ALA A 445 22.53 -0.95 -11.14
N VAL A 446 21.22 -0.97 -11.42
CA VAL A 446 20.61 -0.26 -12.54
C VAL A 446 19.99 1.07 -12.11
N ALA A 447 19.19 1.07 -11.03
CA ALA A 447 18.44 2.23 -10.59
C ALA A 447 19.36 3.35 -10.08
N LEU A 448 20.40 3.02 -9.30
CA LEU A 448 21.25 4.03 -8.67
C LEU A 448 22.04 4.86 -9.69
N PRO A 449 22.76 4.29 -10.68
CA PRO A 449 23.45 5.09 -11.69
C PRO A 449 22.51 5.97 -12.51
N LEU A 450 21.33 5.45 -12.87
CA LEU A 450 20.32 6.20 -13.61
C LEU A 450 19.76 7.37 -12.79
N LEU A 451 19.45 7.14 -11.50
CA LEU A 451 19.01 8.19 -10.58
C LEU A 451 20.11 9.24 -10.36
N CYS A 452 21.37 8.84 -10.20
CA CYS A 452 22.49 9.78 -10.11
C CYS A 452 22.62 10.65 -11.37
N GLY A 453 22.46 10.05 -12.55
CA GLY A 453 22.47 10.78 -13.83
C GLY A 453 21.33 11.81 -13.92
N VAL A 454 20.11 11.42 -13.52
CA VAL A 454 18.95 12.32 -13.47
C VAL A 454 19.12 13.40 -12.40
N PHE A 455 19.64 13.05 -11.23
CA PHE A 455 19.94 14.00 -10.15
C PHE A 455 20.93 15.07 -10.59
N CYS A 456 21.97 14.71 -11.35
CA CYS A 456 22.92 15.65 -11.93
C CYS A 456 22.25 16.70 -12.84
N ILE A 457 21.19 16.34 -13.58
CA ILE A 457 20.40 17.30 -14.38
C ILE A 457 19.78 18.37 -13.47
N PHE A 458 19.08 17.94 -12.42
CA PHE A 458 18.34 18.86 -11.56
C PHE A 458 19.28 19.67 -10.66
N LEU A 459 20.33 19.06 -10.11
CA LEU A 459 21.34 19.73 -9.32
C LEU A 459 22.07 20.82 -10.14
N SER A 460 22.45 20.52 -11.38
CA SER A 460 23.03 21.54 -12.26
C SER A 460 22.02 22.67 -12.57
N GLY A 461 20.73 22.36 -12.70
CA GLY A 461 19.65 23.34 -12.82
C GLY A 461 19.55 24.27 -11.61
N VAL A 462 19.61 23.73 -10.39
CA VAL A 462 19.61 24.51 -9.14
C VAL A 462 20.80 25.46 -9.10
N ILE A 463 22.01 24.97 -9.39
CA ILE A 463 23.23 25.77 -9.35
C ILE A 463 23.18 26.91 -10.38
N ILE A 464 22.71 26.62 -11.60
CA ILE A 464 22.49 27.63 -12.65
C ILE A 464 21.48 28.69 -12.18
N GLY A 465 20.38 28.25 -11.56
CA GLY A 465 19.33 29.14 -11.05
C GLY A 465 19.83 30.09 -9.97
N ILE A 466 20.50 29.55 -8.94
CA ILE A 466 21.09 30.36 -7.85
C ILE A 466 22.07 31.38 -8.41
N ARG A 467 22.97 30.98 -9.30
CA ARG A 467 23.95 31.90 -9.92
C ARG A 467 23.29 33.00 -10.74
N ARG A 468 22.14 32.73 -11.36
CA ARG A 468 21.40 33.74 -12.10
C ARG A 468 20.68 34.71 -11.17
N LEU A 469 20.01 34.23 -10.12
CA LEU A 469 19.33 35.09 -9.16
C LEU A 469 20.31 36.04 -8.46
N LYS A 470 21.50 35.55 -8.09
CA LYS A 470 22.60 36.35 -7.53
C LYS A 470 23.19 37.41 -8.48
N ARG A 471 22.90 37.36 -9.78
CA ARG A 471 23.32 38.38 -10.75
C ARG A 471 22.22 39.40 -11.04
N LEU A 472 21.00 39.13 -10.60
CA LEU A 472 19.83 39.99 -10.78
C LEU A 472 19.53 40.80 -9.53
N ALA A 473 19.84 40.23 -8.35
CA ALA A 473 20.10 40.98 -7.13
C ALA A 473 21.46 41.67 -7.23
#